data_AF-A0AAE7PAQ4-F1
#
_entry.id   AF-A0AAE7PAQ4-F1
#
_cell.length_a   1.000
_cell.length_b   1.000
_cell.length_c   1.000
_cell.angle_alpha   90.00
_cell.angle_beta   90.00
_cell.angle_gamma   90.00
#
_symmetry.space_group_name_H-M   'P 1'
#
loop_
_entity.id
_entity.type
_entity.pdbx_description
1 polymer ?
#
loop_
_entity_poly.entity_id
_entity_poly.type
_entity_poly.pdbx_seq_one_letter_code
_entity_poly.pdbx_strand_id
1 'polypeptide(L)'
;MNKFQEKYITLSKKYYKNNDNASSIEALYQFKEELENCDDICAKYVLVDVYQLLSMRKSAYDLLLKIHDKSDKKQLKALGYLVQFIDENDKWALPRPKSRDQILTQKDKAITLPKFIYHPNPLKTGAFKDDMNIVCECCGKDTEVYYSGSIYCEQDISYLCPTCISSGKAAKKFDATFVQDADKLSTSDAKKDDELFRRTPGYESWQGEHWIVCCDDYCEFLGDIGTRELEEMGIADEVFEDYAKRAEYDDKMLREHLVKAGDIAGYLFRCLHCKKYHIYVDAC
;
A
#
# COMPACT_ATOMS: atom_id res chain seq x y z
N MET A 1 35.94 -0.92 -9.37
CA MET A 1 34.53 -0.52 -9.25
C MET A 1 34.18 0.22 -10.54
N ASN A 2 33.12 -0.17 -11.24
CA ASN A 2 32.74 0.48 -12.50
C ASN A 2 31.77 1.65 -12.25
N LYS A 3 31.56 2.51 -13.27
CA LYS A 3 30.69 3.69 -13.17
C LYS A 3 29.26 3.38 -12.72
N PHE A 4 28.73 2.22 -13.12
CA PHE A 4 27.36 1.81 -12.76
C PHE A 4 27.27 1.47 -11.28
N GLN A 5 28.28 0.78 -10.75
CA GLN A 5 28.36 0.38 -9.35
C GLN A 5 28.56 1.58 -8.42
N GLU A 6 29.32 2.59 -8.83
CA GLU A 6 29.46 3.87 -8.11
C GLU A 6 28.12 4.62 -8.03
N LYS A 7 27.42 4.71 -9.16
CA LYS A 7 26.09 5.32 -9.24
C LYS A 7 25.08 4.56 -8.37
N TYR A 8 25.07 3.24 -8.42
CA TYR A 8 24.26 2.38 -7.56
C TYR A 8 24.50 2.64 -6.07
N ILE A 9 25.76 2.61 -5.60
CA ILE A 9 26.11 2.87 -4.20
C ILE A 9 25.63 4.26 -3.74
N THR A 10 25.69 5.24 -4.64
CA THR A 10 25.24 6.60 -4.35
C THR A 10 23.73 6.67 -4.20
N LEU A 11 23.00 6.02 -5.11
CA LEU A 11 21.54 5.96 -5.10
C LEU A 11 21.01 5.14 -3.93
N SER A 12 21.61 3.98 -3.64
CA SER A 12 21.20 3.13 -2.51
C SER A 12 21.43 3.83 -1.17
N LYS A 13 22.56 4.53 -0.98
CA LYS A 13 22.78 5.36 0.21
C LYS A 13 21.73 6.47 0.34
N LYS A 14 21.34 7.13 -0.76
CA LYS A 14 20.28 8.15 -0.73
C LYS A 14 18.93 7.53 -0.41
N TYR A 15 18.62 6.37 -0.97
CA TYR A 15 17.40 5.62 -0.71
C TYR A 15 17.27 5.28 0.78
N TYR A 16 18.26 4.61 1.36
CA TYR A 16 18.27 4.27 2.79
C TYR A 16 18.36 5.48 3.72
N LYS A 17 19.06 6.56 3.33
CA LYS A 17 19.13 7.78 4.15
C LYS A 17 17.81 8.56 4.16
N ASN A 18 17.06 8.49 3.05
CA ASN A 18 15.84 9.25 2.88
C ASN A 18 14.58 8.43 3.20
N ASN A 19 14.71 7.19 3.70
CA ASN A 19 13.62 6.27 4.06
C ASN A 19 12.47 6.32 3.03
N ASP A 20 12.78 5.90 1.80
CA ASP A 20 11.78 5.70 0.73
C ASP A 20 11.06 6.94 0.22
N ASN A 21 11.69 8.12 0.30
CA ASN A 21 11.08 9.30 -0.29
C ASN A 21 10.89 9.17 -1.81
N ALA A 22 9.81 9.76 -2.35
CA ALA A 22 9.46 9.64 -3.76
C ALA A 22 10.61 10.02 -4.71
N SER A 23 11.46 10.99 -4.35
CA SER A 23 12.59 11.37 -5.19
C SER A 23 13.68 10.30 -5.28
N SER A 24 13.95 9.54 -4.22
CA SER A 24 14.96 8.48 -4.24
C SER A 24 14.46 7.28 -5.03
N ILE A 25 13.19 6.92 -4.87
CA ILE A 25 12.55 5.83 -5.63
C ILE A 25 12.51 6.18 -7.12
N GLU A 26 12.11 7.40 -7.48
CA GLU A 26 12.11 7.84 -8.89
C GLU A 26 13.52 7.78 -9.50
N ALA A 27 14.55 8.17 -8.74
CA ALA A 27 15.94 8.08 -9.20
C ALA A 27 16.40 6.62 -9.42
N LEU A 28 15.90 5.68 -8.61
CA LEU A 28 16.15 4.25 -8.83
C LEU A 28 15.44 3.74 -10.09
N TYR A 29 14.19 4.15 -10.34
CA TYR A 29 13.47 3.80 -11.57
C TYR A 29 14.15 4.36 -12.83
N GLN A 30 14.60 5.61 -12.81
CA GLN A 30 15.35 6.20 -13.93
C GLN A 30 16.67 5.45 -14.19
N PHE A 31 17.36 5.03 -13.12
CA PHE A 31 18.59 4.26 -13.26
C PHE A 31 18.33 2.83 -13.74
N LYS A 32 17.24 2.19 -13.28
CA LYS A 32 16.76 0.90 -13.81
C LYS A 32 16.58 0.99 -15.33
N GLU A 33 15.85 1.99 -15.82
CA GLU A 33 15.60 2.19 -17.26
C GLU A 33 16.90 2.40 -18.05
N GLU A 34 17.86 3.15 -17.51
CA GLU A 34 19.18 3.33 -18.12
C GLU A 34 19.93 1.98 -18.26
N LEU A 35 19.90 1.14 -17.23
CA LEU A 35 20.58 -0.16 -17.22
C LEU A 35 19.86 -1.20 -18.09
N GLU A 36 18.52 -1.16 -18.17
CA GLU A 36 17.72 -2.01 -19.06
C GLU A 36 18.14 -1.80 -20.53
N ASN A 37 18.38 -0.54 -20.90
CA ASN A 37 18.81 -0.13 -22.25
C ASN A 37 20.32 -0.29 -22.52
N CYS A 38 21.09 -0.80 -21.57
CA CYS A 38 22.53 -0.99 -21.71
C CYS A 38 22.88 -2.47 -21.86
N ASP A 39 23.64 -2.84 -22.90
CA ASP A 39 24.07 -4.22 -23.15
C ASP A 39 25.33 -4.64 -22.38
N ASP A 40 25.94 -3.72 -21.62
CA ASP A 40 27.13 -4.01 -20.81
C ASP A 40 26.78 -5.01 -19.70
N ILE A 41 27.54 -6.12 -19.62
CA ILE A 41 27.34 -7.16 -18.60
C ILE A 41 27.46 -6.61 -17.17
N CYS A 42 28.34 -5.63 -16.95
CA CYS A 42 28.46 -4.94 -15.68
C CYS A 42 27.19 -4.16 -15.33
N ALA A 43 26.54 -3.55 -16.33
CA ALA A 43 25.26 -2.87 -16.14
C ALA A 43 24.16 -3.88 -15.78
N LYS A 44 24.15 -5.06 -16.40
CA LYS A 44 23.17 -6.12 -16.08
C LYS A 44 23.32 -6.65 -14.65
N TYR A 45 24.54 -6.83 -14.15
CA TYR A 45 24.74 -7.19 -12.73
C TYR A 45 24.23 -6.09 -11.78
N VAL A 46 24.51 -4.82 -12.08
CA VAL A 46 23.98 -3.71 -11.27
C VAL A 46 22.46 -3.61 -11.38
N LEU A 47 21.87 -3.97 -12.53
CA LEU A 47 20.42 -4.01 -12.69
C LEU A 47 19.77 -5.07 -11.79
N VAL A 48 20.42 -6.22 -11.58
CA VAL A 48 19.96 -7.22 -10.59
C VAL A 48 19.96 -6.62 -9.17
N ASP A 49 20.97 -5.83 -8.81
CA ASP A 49 21.01 -5.15 -7.51
C ASP A 49 19.91 -4.07 -7.38
N VAL A 50 19.66 -3.30 -8.45
CA VAL A 50 18.57 -2.30 -8.49
C VAL A 50 17.20 -2.97 -8.40
N TYR A 51 16.99 -4.10 -9.09
CA TYR A 51 15.75 -4.86 -8.97
C TYR A 51 15.49 -5.34 -7.55
N GLN A 52 16.52 -5.88 -6.88
CA GLN A 52 16.40 -6.28 -5.48
C GLN A 52 16.08 -5.09 -4.57
N LEU A 53 16.71 -3.93 -4.80
CA LEU A 53 16.45 -2.71 -4.04
C LEU A 53 15.02 -2.17 -4.24
N LEU A 54 14.45 -2.37 -5.43
CA LEU A 54 13.06 -2.04 -5.75
C LEU A 54 12.07 -3.16 -5.38
N SER A 55 12.52 -4.21 -4.68
CA SER A 55 11.73 -5.42 -4.35
C SER A 55 11.15 -6.15 -5.58
N MET A 56 11.72 -5.96 -6.77
CA MET A 56 11.37 -6.67 -8.01
C MET A 56 12.08 -8.03 -8.06
N ARG A 57 11.68 -8.95 -7.18
CA ARG A 57 12.35 -10.23 -6.92
C ARG A 57 12.37 -11.16 -8.14
N LYS A 58 11.26 -11.26 -8.88
CA LYS A 58 11.17 -12.07 -10.09
C LYS A 58 12.01 -11.47 -11.21
N SER A 59 11.92 -10.16 -11.43
CA SER A 59 12.78 -9.48 -12.43
C SER A 59 14.27 -9.67 -12.13
N ALA A 60 14.66 -9.60 -10.85
CA ALA A 60 16.02 -9.90 -10.41
C ALA A 60 16.42 -11.36 -10.72
N TYR A 61 15.55 -12.32 -10.39
CA TYR A 61 15.78 -13.74 -10.63
C TYR A 61 15.95 -14.04 -12.12
N ASP A 62 14.99 -13.61 -12.95
CA ASP A 62 14.95 -13.90 -14.39
C ASP A 62 16.18 -13.33 -15.11
N LEU A 63 16.66 -12.16 -14.69
CA LEU A 63 17.88 -11.57 -15.24
C LEU A 63 19.11 -12.31 -14.75
N LEU A 64 19.24 -12.55 -13.44
CA LEU A 64 20.41 -13.23 -12.87
C LEU A 64 20.55 -14.65 -13.43
N LEU A 65 19.45 -15.37 -13.59
CA LEU A 65 19.44 -16.72 -14.16
C LEU A 65 20.05 -16.74 -15.57
N LYS A 66 19.82 -15.69 -16.37
CA LYS A 66 20.37 -15.57 -17.73
C LYS A 66 21.85 -15.21 -17.75
N ILE A 67 22.31 -14.38 -16.82
CA ILE A 67 23.67 -13.81 -16.87
C ILE A 67 24.68 -14.45 -15.91
N HIS A 68 24.23 -15.30 -14.98
CA HIS A 68 25.09 -15.78 -13.90
C HIS A 68 26.31 -16.59 -14.38
N ASP A 69 27.41 -16.45 -13.65
CA ASP A 69 28.54 -17.37 -13.72
C ASP A 69 28.23 -18.61 -12.86
N LYS A 70 28.23 -19.79 -13.50
CA LYS A 70 28.01 -21.09 -12.86
C LYS A 70 29.05 -21.42 -11.77
N SER A 71 30.19 -20.73 -11.78
CA SER A 71 31.27 -20.91 -10.80
C SER A 71 31.17 -19.91 -9.63
N ASP A 72 30.37 -18.85 -9.76
CA ASP A 72 30.21 -17.83 -8.72
C ASP A 72 29.19 -18.29 -7.67
N LYS A 73 29.72 -18.79 -6.55
CA LYS A 73 28.91 -19.24 -5.40
C LYS A 73 28.00 -18.16 -4.82
N LYS A 74 28.36 -16.87 -4.92
CA LYS A 74 27.51 -15.77 -4.41
C LYS A 74 26.27 -15.60 -5.27
N GLN A 75 26.44 -15.66 -6.59
CA GLN A 75 25.32 -15.56 -7.54
C GLN A 75 24.40 -16.77 -7.44
N LEU A 76 24.95 -17.98 -7.30
CA LEU A 76 24.15 -19.19 -7.05
C LEU A 76 23.35 -19.10 -5.74
N LYS A 77 23.94 -18.55 -4.68
CA LYS A 77 23.23 -18.33 -3.41
C LYS A 77 22.10 -17.30 -3.58
N ALA A 78 22.35 -16.20 -4.29
CA ALA A 78 21.33 -15.18 -4.57
C ALA A 78 20.17 -15.78 -5.39
N LEU A 79 20.45 -16.60 -6.40
CA LEU A 79 19.42 -17.34 -7.14
C LEU A 79 18.58 -18.25 -6.23
N GLY A 80 19.24 -19.00 -5.33
CA GLY A 80 18.55 -19.88 -4.37
C GLY A 80 17.70 -19.14 -3.33
N TYR A 81 17.97 -17.86 -3.07
CA TYR A 81 17.11 -17.00 -2.27
C TYR A 81 15.93 -16.46 -3.11
N LEU A 82 16.22 -15.88 -4.27
CA LEU A 82 15.21 -15.25 -5.13
C LEU A 82 14.17 -16.25 -5.68
N VAL A 83 14.56 -17.51 -5.88
CA VAL A 83 13.65 -18.57 -6.36
C VAL A 83 12.43 -18.77 -5.45
N GLN A 84 12.54 -18.41 -4.18
CA GLN A 84 11.46 -18.55 -3.18
C GLN A 84 10.29 -17.60 -3.44
N PHE A 85 10.47 -16.59 -4.29
CA PHE A 85 9.50 -15.51 -4.52
C PHE A 85 9.00 -15.43 -5.98
N ILE A 86 9.28 -16.44 -6.81
CA ILE A 86 8.95 -16.38 -8.25
C ILE A 86 7.43 -16.35 -8.48
N ASP A 87 6.68 -17.10 -7.67
CA ASP A 87 5.21 -17.20 -7.78
C ASP A 87 4.50 -15.89 -7.39
N GLU A 88 5.19 -14.99 -6.68
CA GLU A 88 4.65 -13.68 -6.25
C GLU A 88 4.74 -12.62 -7.36
N ASN A 89 5.38 -12.90 -8.51
CA ASN A 89 5.39 -12.03 -9.70
C ASN A 89 5.58 -10.52 -9.44
N ASP A 90 6.69 -10.12 -8.78
CA ASP A 90 7.00 -8.73 -8.42
C ASP A 90 5.86 -7.98 -7.70
N LYS A 91 4.92 -8.68 -7.08
CA LYS A 91 3.76 -8.12 -6.37
C LYS A 91 4.15 -7.08 -5.31
N TRP A 92 5.30 -7.27 -4.68
CA TRP A 92 5.83 -6.40 -3.63
C TRP A 92 6.83 -5.35 -4.12
N ALA A 93 6.89 -5.12 -5.44
CA ALA A 93 7.75 -4.09 -5.99
C ALA A 93 7.36 -2.71 -5.46
N LEU A 94 8.36 -1.90 -5.10
CA LEU A 94 8.13 -0.52 -4.66
C LEU A 94 7.49 0.26 -5.80
N PRO A 95 6.29 0.83 -5.62
CA PRO A 95 5.59 1.49 -6.72
C PRO A 95 6.37 2.73 -7.18
N ARG A 96 6.42 2.93 -8.50
CA ARG A 96 6.99 4.16 -9.04
C ARG A 96 6.13 5.35 -8.60
N PRO A 97 6.74 6.41 -8.05
CA PRO A 97 6.01 7.61 -7.68
C PRO A 97 5.30 8.24 -8.87
N LYS A 98 4.06 8.70 -8.65
CA LYS A 98 3.28 9.38 -9.68
C LYS A 98 3.96 10.69 -10.09
N SER A 99 3.97 10.97 -11.40
CA SER A 99 4.41 12.26 -11.93
C SER A 99 3.47 13.38 -11.50
N ARG A 100 3.92 14.63 -11.63
CA ARG A 100 3.08 15.80 -11.31
C ARG A 100 1.75 15.79 -12.08
N ASP A 101 1.78 15.45 -13.36
CA ASP A 101 0.58 15.42 -14.21
C ASP A 101 -0.36 14.28 -13.82
N GLN A 102 0.18 13.12 -13.45
CA GLN A 102 -0.60 12.01 -12.91
C GLN A 102 -1.25 12.37 -11.56
N ILE A 103 -0.54 13.10 -10.68
CA ILE A 103 -1.11 13.59 -9.41
C ILE A 103 -2.26 14.56 -9.66
N LEU A 104 -2.11 15.48 -10.62
CA LEU A 104 -3.18 16.42 -10.98
C LEU A 104 -4.39 15.68 -11.55
N THR A 105 -4.16 14.74 -12.46
CA THR A 105 -5.21 13.90 -13.05
C THR A 105 -5.94 13.09 -11.97
N GLN A 106 -5.20 12.49 -11.03
CA GLN A 106 -5.81 11.75 -9.92
C GLN A 106 -6.65 12.66 -9.02
N LYS A 107 -6.22 13.90 -8.77
CA LYS A 107 -7.01 14.88 -8.01
C LYS A 107 -8.31 15.23 -8.73
N ASP A 108 -8.27 15.43 -10.04
CA ASP A 108 -9.48 15.71 -10.83
C ASP A 108 -10.45 14.52 -10.80
N LYS A 109 -9.93 13.29 -10.92
CA LYS A 109 -10.72 12.06 -10.75
C LYS A 109 -11.33 11.98 -9.34
N ALA A 110 -10.57 12.30 -8.30
CA ALA A 110 -11.02 12.24 -6.91
C ALA A 110 -12.21 13.19 -6.62
N ILE A 111 -12.29 14.33 -7.29
CA ILE A 111 -13.43 15.27 -7.15
C ILE A 111 -14.73 14.66 -7.67
N THR A 112 -14.66 13.79 -8.68
CA THR A 112 -15.82 13.13 -9.28
C THR A 112 -16.28 11.89 -8.51
N LEU A 113 -15.48 11.42 -7.54
CA LEU A 113 -15.82 10.24 -6.78
C LEU A 113 -16.96 10.49 -5.80
N PRO A 114 -17.78 9.45 -5.52
CA PRO A 114 -18.67 9.49 -4.38
C PRO A 114 -17.90 9.80 -3.09
N LYS A 115 -18.54 10.52 -2.18
CA LYS A 115 -17.98 10.77 -0.85
C LYS A 115 -18.23 9.55 0.02
N PHE A 116 -17.16 9.02 0.59
CA PHE A 116 -17.20 7.95 1.58
C PHE A 116 -16.93 8.57 2.95
N ILE A 117 -17.86 8.38 3.89
CA ILE A 117 -17.78 9.04 5.20
C ILE A 117 -16.57 8.54 5.98
N TYR A 118 -16.36 7.23 5.98
CA TYR A 118 -15.30 6.60 6.75
C TYR A 118 -13.99 6.46 5.95
N HIS A 119 -14.00 6.55 4.62
CA HIS A 119 -12.77 6.48 3.82
C HIS A 119 -12.69 7.64 2.81
N PRO A 120 -12.47 8.89 3.26
CA PRO A 120 -12.67 10.09 2.45
C PRO A 120 -11.74 10.22 1.23
N ASN A 121 -10.57 9.58 1.24
CA ASN A 121 -9.56 9.72 0.18
C ASN A 121 -9.08 8.37 -0.39
N PRO A 122 -9.98 7.52 -0.93
CA PRO A 122 -9.66 6.14 -1.28
C PRO A 122 -8.66 6.00 -2.44
N LEU A 123 -8.56 7.00 -3.31
CA LEU A 123 -7.51 7.06 -4.35
C LEU A 123 -6.12 7.39 -3.77
N LYS A 124 -6.07 8.19 -2.71
CA LYS A 124 -4.80 8.62 -2.10
C LYS A 124 -4.21 7.51 -1.25
N THR A 125 -5.06 6.75 -0.57
CA THR A 125 -4.69 5.59 0.25
C THR A 125 -4.39 4.35 -0.58
N GLY A 126 -4.75 4.33 -1.87
CA GLY A 126 -4.52 3.20 -2.78
C GLY A 126 -5.64 2.16 -2.78
N ALA A 127 -6.69 2.33 -1.97
CA ALA A 127 -7.86 1.45 -1.98
C ALA A 127 -8.57 1.44 -3.34
N PHE A 128 -8.62 2.59 -4.02
CA PHE A 128 -8.95 2.65 -5.44
C PHE A 128 -7.70 2.83 -6.29
N LYS A 129 -7.71 2.16 -7.44
CA LYS A 129 -6.70 2.24 -8.48
C LYS A 129 -7.24 3.00 -9.69
N ASP A 130 -6.35 3.63 -10.42
CA ASP A 130 -6.65 4.51 -11.57
C ASP A 130 -5.69 4.33 -12.76
N ASP A 131 -5.02 3.19 -12.79
CA ASP A 131 -3.97 2.82 -13.76
C ASP A 131 -4.51 2.08 -15.00
N MET A 132 -5.75 1.59 -14.94
CA MET A 132 -6.42 0.85 -16.01
C MET A 132 -7.85 1.33 -16.24
N ASN A 133 -8.38 1.07 -17.44
CA ASN A 133 -9.81 1.16 -17.71
C ASN A 133 -10.41 -0.25 -17.65
N ILE A 134 -11.40 -0.45 -16.80
CA ILE A 134 -12.01 -1.76 -16.54
C ILE A 134 -13.53 -1.69 -16.68
N VAL A 135 -14.16 -2.85 -16.90
CA VAL A 135 -15.62 -2.99 -16.86
C VAL A 135 -16.03 -3.41 -15.45
N CYS A 136 -16.88 -2.62 -14.79
CA CYS A 136 -17.38 -2.94 -13.46
C CYS A 136 -18.28 -4.18 -13.48
N GLU A 137 -17.97 -5.21 -12.69
CA GLU A 137 -18.72 -6.48 -12.66
C GLU A 137 -20.12 -6.31 -12.02
N CYS A 138 -20.33 -5.24 -11.25
CA CYS A 138 -21.65 -4.91 -10.71
C CYS A 138 -22.59 -4.32 -11.77
N CYS A 139 -22.17 -3.27 -12.47
CA CYS A 139 -23.06 -2.48 -13.34
C CYS A 139 -22.79 -2.61 -14.84
N GLY A 140 -21.70 -3.28 -15.25
CA GLY A 140 -21.32 -3.46 -16.65
C GLY A 140 -20.84 -2.19 -17.36
N LYS A 141 -20.51 -1.12 -16.62
CA LYS A 141 -20.02 0.15 -17.18
C LYS A 141 -18.50 0.23 -17.09
N ASP A 142 -17.89 0.87 -18.08
CA ASP A 142 -16.48 1.23 -18.07
C ASP A 142 -16.16 2.26 -16.97
N THR A 143 -14.99 2.13 -16.35
CA THR A 143 -14.50 3.07 -15.36
C THR A 143 -12.97 3.10 -15.36
N GLU A 144 -12.41 4.29 -15.23
CA GLU A 144 -10.97 4.51 -15.06
C GLU A 144 -10.56 4.55 -13.57
N VAL A 145 -11.51 4.41 -12.66
CA VAL A 145 -11.26 4.27 -11.23
C VAL A 145 -12.00 3.04 -10.72
N TYR A 146 -11.30 2.16 -10.03
CA TYR A 146 -11.85 0.88 -9.62
C TYR A 146 -11.31 0.42 -8.27
N TYR A 147 -12.07 -0.43 -7.61
CA TYR A 147 -11.70 -1.17 -6.42
C TYR A 147 -11.26 -2.57 -6.81
N SER A 148 -10.13 -3.01 -6.27
CA SER A 148 -9.61 -4.37 -6.42
C SER A 148 -9.05 -4.89 -5.07
N GLY A 149 -9.55 -4.34 -3.96
CA GLY A 149 -9.19 -4.80 -2.62
C GLY A 149 -10.03 -6.01 -2.21
N SER A 150 -10.06 -6.29 -0.91
CA SER A 150 -10.83 -7.40 -0.35
C SER A 150 -12.33 -7.23 -0.56
N ILE A 151 -12.94 -8.16 -1.29
CA ILE A 151 -14.40 -8.25 -1.47
C ILE A 151 -14.85 -9.54 -0.80
N TYR A 152 -15.41 -9.40 0.40
CA TYR A 152 -15.85 -10.54 1.20
C TYR A 152 -17.22 -11.01 0.69
N CYS A 153 -17.20 -11.95 -0.26
CA CYS A 153 -18.39 -12.61 -0.81
C CYS A 153 -18.06 -14.02 -1.32
N GLU A 154 -19.09 -14.78 -1.70
CA GLU A 154 -18.90 -16.14 -2.24
C GLU A 154 -18.42 -16.15 -3.70
N GLN A 155 -18.63 -15.05 -4.43
CA GLN A 155 -18.26 -14.97 -5.84
C GLN A 155 -16.84 -14.40 -6.01
N ASP A 156 -16.16 -14.85 -7.07
CA ASP A 156 -14.87 -14.29 -7.46
C ASP A 156 -15.09 -12.98 -8.25
N ILE A 157 -14.98 -11.86 -7.55
CA ILE A 157 -15.19 -10.50 -8.08
C ILE A 157 -13.83 -9.80 -8.06
N SER A 158 -13.40 -9.33 -9.23
CA SER A 158 -12.11 -8.67 -9.40
C SER A 158 -12.22 -7.15 -9.32
N TYR A 159 -13.24 -6.57 -9.94
CA TYR A 159 -13.29 -5.12 -10.16
C TYR A 159 -14.67 -4.49 -9.98
N LEU A 160 -14.73 -3.48 -9.11
CA LEU A 160 -15.94 -2.71 -8.84
C LEU A 160 -15.70 -1.21 -9.02
N CYS A 161 -16.69 -0.50 -9.58
CA CYS A 161 -16.62 0.95 -9.66
C CYS A 161 -17.04 1.63 -8.34
N PRO A 162 -16.48 2.81 -8.02
CA PRO A 162 -16.78 3.55 -6.81
C PRO A 162 -18.28 3.81 -6.58
N THR A 163 -19.04 4.09 -7.65
CA THR A 163 -20.48 4.33 -7.55
C THR A 163 -21.27 3.10 -7.10
N CYS A 164 -20.84 1.89 -7.48
CA CYS A 164 -21.52 0.67 -7.06
C CYS A 164 -21.25 0.32 -5.60
N ILE A 165 -20.06 0.66 -5.10
CA ILE A 165 -19.72 0.55 -3.67
C ILE A 165 -20.51 1.59 -2.89
N SER A 166 -20.40 2.88 -3.23
CA SER A 166 -21.03 3.96 -2.47
C SER A 166 -22.56 3.88 -2.42
N SER A 167 -23.21 3.32 -3.44
CA SER A 167 -24.66 3.14 -3.48
C SER A 167 -25.14 1.88 -2.76
N GLY A 168 -24.24 1.00 -2.33
CA GLY A 168 -24.57 -0.33 -1.80
C GLY A 168 -25.07 -1.32 -2.87
N LYS A 169 -25.05 -0.95 -4.16
CA LYS A 169 -25.52 -1.83 -5.25
C LYS A 169 -24.64 -3.07 -5.38
N ALA A 170 -23.31 -2.92 -5.27
CA ALA A 170 -22.39 -4.05 -5.30
C ALA A 170 -22.61 -4.99 -4.11
N ALA A 171 -22.63 -4.44 -2.89
CA ALA A 171 -22.92 -5.21 -1.67
C ALA A 171 -24.24 -5.98 -1.79
N LYS A 172 -25.32 -5.33 -2.24
CA LYS A 172 -26.62 -6.00 -2.43
C LYS A 172 -26.61 -7.08 -3.51
N LYS A 173 -25.89 -6.87 -4.62
CA LYS A 173 -25.87 -7.80 -5.77
C LYS A 173 -25.12 -9.09 -5.43
N PHE A 174 -24.03 -8.97 -4.68
CA PHE A 174 -23.10 -10.08 -4.39
C PHE A 174 -23.18 -10.57 -2.94
N ASP A 175 -24.08 -10.00 -2.13
CA ASP A 175 -24.11 -10.16 -0.66
C ASP A 175 -22.72 -9.95 -0.03
N ALA A 176 -22.05 -8.88 -0.46
CA ALA A 176 -20.65 -8.61 -0.14
C ALA A 176 -20.49 -7.57 0.98
N THR A 177 -19.41 -7.70 1.73
CA THR A 177 -18.82 -6.60 2.53
C THR A 177 -17.43 -6.25 2.02
N PHE A 178 -16.95 -5.06 2.38
CA PHE A 178 -15.66 -4.52 1.93
C PHE A 178 -14.69 -4.25 3.09
N VAL A 179 -15.10 -4.55 4.32
CA VAL A 179 -14.31 -4.39 5.55
C VAL A 179 -14.46 -5.68 6.34
N GLN A 180 -13.35 -6.22 6.84
CA GLN A 180 -13.35 -7.48 7.58
C GLN A 180 -13.93 -7.34 8.98
N ASP A 181 -13.41 -6.40 9.77
CA ASP A 181 -13.82 -6.21 11.17
C ASP A 181 -13.76 -4.74 11.60
N ALA A 182 -14.39 -4.46 12.74
CA ALA A 182 -14.35 -3.16 13.39
C ALA A 182 -14.58 -3.26 14.90
N ASP A 183 -14.11 -2.25 15.62
CA ASP A 183 -14.51 -2.03 17.01
C ASP A 183 -16.05 -1.96 17.14
N LYS A 184 -16.58 -2.44 18.25
CA LYS A 184 -18.03 -2.42 18.50
C LYS A 184 -18.49 -1.01 18.90
N LEU A 185 -19.53 -0.53 18.24
CA LEU A 185 -20.29 0.62 18.70
C LEU A 185 -20.94 0.31 20.06
N SER A 186 -21.00 1.31 20.94
CA SER A 186 -21.72 1.20 22.22
C SER A 186 -23.24 1.15 21.97
N THR A 187 -23.70 1.89 20.96
CA THR A 187 -25.09 1.84 20.50
C THR A 187 -25.16 1.16 19.13
N SER A 188 -25.94 0.09 19.01
CA SER A 188 -26.16 -0.56 17.72
C SER A 188 -26.86 0.40 16.75
N ASP A 189 -26.24 0.65 15.60
CA ASP A 189 -26.75 1.52 14.55
C ASP A 189 -26.54 0.86 13.18
N ALA A 190 -27.56 0.15 12.72
CA ALA A 190 -27.53 -0.57 11.44
C ALA A 190 -27.21 0.32 10.23
N LYS A 191 -27.43 1.65 10.32
CA LYS A 191 -27.07 2.56 9.23
C LYS A 191 -25.57 2.82 9.18
N LYS A 192 -24.92 2.95 10.34
CA LYS A 192 -23.46 3.10 10.43
C LYS A 192 -22.78 1.81 9.98
N ASP A 193 -23.30 0.67 10.42
CA ASP A 193 -22.80 -0.65 10.01
C ASP A 193 -22.94 -0.85 8.49
N ASP A 194 -24.11 -0.52 7.90
CA ASP A 194 -24.29 -0.60 6.45
C ASP A 194 -23.35 0.36 5.69
N GLU A 195 -23.17 1.59 6.18
CA GLU A 195 -22.27 2.56 5.56
C GLU A 195 -20.81 2.09 5.60
N LEU A 196 -20.34 1.52 6.73
CA LEU A 196 -18.99 1.00 6.85
C LEU A 196 -18.83 -0.28 6.02
N PHE A 197 -19.54 -1.35 6.36
CA PHE A 197 -19.23 -2.68 5.83
C PHE A 197 -19.68 -2.86 4.39
N ARG A 198 -20.71 -2.14 3.93
CA ARG A 198 -21.34 -2.37 2.61
C ARG A 198 -21.20 -1.21 1.64
N ARG A 199 -20.68 -0.06 2.08
CA ARG A 199 -20.62 1.15 1.26
C ARG A 199 -19.31 1.92 1.34
N THR A 200 -18.38 1.50 2.21
CA THR A 200 -17.03 2.06 2.31
C THR A 200 -16.01 1.06 1.76
N PRO A 201 -15.09 1.47 0.87
CA PRO A 201 -14.01 0.59 0.43
C PRO A 201 -13.04 0.30 1.59
N GLY A 202 -12.66 -0.97 1.75
CA GLY A 202 -11.60 -1.38 2.68
C GLY A 202 -10.22 -0.83 2.30
N TYR A 203 -9.25 -1.07 3.18
CA TYR A 203 -7.85 -0.71 2.99
C TYR A 203 -6.98 -1.97 3.01
N GLU A 204 -5.78 -1.94 2.43
CA GLU A 204 -4.91 -3.11 2.39
C GLU A 204 -4.17 -3.28 3.74
N SER A 205 -4.19 -4.48 4.30
CA SER A 205 -3.46 -4.84 5.53
C SER A 205 -2.92 -6.26 5.50
N TRP A 206 -2.15 -6.64 6.53
CA TRP A 206 -1.48 -7.94 6.59
C TRP A 206 -2.44 -9.06 7.03
N GLN A 207 -3.14 -8.88 8.15
CA GLN A 207 -4.03 -9.87 8.77
C GLN A 207 -5.53 -9.58 8.56
N GLY A 208 -5.87 -8.47 7.90
CA GLY A 208 -7.24 -8.04 7.63
C GLY A 208 -7.58 -6.64 8.16
N GLU A 209 -8.58 -5.98 7.60
CA GLU A 209 -8.95 -4.63 8.03
C GLU A 209 -9.64 -4.64 9.40
N HIS A 210 -9.24 -3.72 10.27
CA HIS A 210 -9.90 -3.48 11.56
C HIS A 210 -10.21 -2.00 11.75
N TRP A 211 -11.48 -1.65 11.69
CA TRP A 211 -11.91 -0.26 11.79
C TRP A 211 -12.03 0.24 13.24
N ILE A 212 -11.51 1.43 13.51
CA ILE A 212 -11.52 2.00 14.87
C ILE A 212 -12.78 2.82 15.16
N VAL A 213 -13.33 2.66 16.37
CA VAL A 213 -14.46 3.47 16.88
C VAL A 213 -13.99 4.53 17.88
N CYS A 214 -14.57 5.73 17.78
CA CYS A 214 -14.42 6.79 18.78
C CYS A 214 -15.69 7.64 18.84
N CYS A 215 -16.11 8.04 20.04
CA CYS A 215 -17.35 8.80 20.25
C CYS A 215 -18.60 8.09 19.69
N ASP A 216 -18.68 6.77 19.82
CA ASP A 216 -19.79 5.91 19.36
C ASP A 216 -20.06 6.04 17.84
N ASP A 217 -19.00 6.23 17.06
CA ASP A 217 -19.02 6.28 15.60
C ASP A 217 -17.70 5.72 15.04
N TYR A 218 -17.73 5.27 13.79
CA TYR A 218 -16.53 4.81 13.10
C TYR A 218 -15.66 6.02 12.72
N CYS A 219 -14.35 5.90 12.92
CA CYS A 219 -13.41 6.94 12.53
C CYS A 219 -13.22 7.00 11.01
N GLU A 220 -12.75 8.12 10.48
CA GLU A 220 -12.32 8.18 9.08
C GLU A 220 -10.88 7.66 8.94
N PHE A 221 -10.65 6.75 8.00
CA PHE A 221 -9.34 6.22 7.64
C PHE A 221 -8.58 7.22 6.76
N LEU A 222 -7.33 7.48 7.11
CA LEU A 222 -6.47 8.48 6.47
C LEU A 222 -5.32 7.89 5.66
N GLY A 223 -5.07 6.58 5.79
CA GLY A 223 -3.98 5.87 5.13
C GLY A 223 -2.95 5.31 6.10
N ASP A 224 -1.96 4.63 5.52
CA ASP A 224 -0.84 4.06 6.25
C ASP A 224 0.05 5.15 6.86
N ILE A 225 0.58 4.84 8.04
CA ILE A 225 1.38 5.75 8.85
C ILE A 225 2.52 5.00 9.55
N GLY A 226 3.67 5.65 9.71
CA GLY A 226 4.75 5.19 10.57
C GLY A 226 5.04 6.18 11.69
N THR A 227 5.96 5.82 12.58
CA THR A 227 6.37 6.68 13.70
C THR A 227 6.87 8.04 13.22
N ARG A 228 7.68 8.06 12.16
CA ARG A 228 8.22 9.31 11.60
C ARG A 228 7.09 10.27 11.20
N GLU A 229 6.10 9.80 10.46
CA GLU A 229 5.00 10.66 10.01
C GLU A 229 4.15 11.15 11.18
N LEU A 230 3.95 10.32 12.21
CA LEU A 230 3.28 10.73 13.45
C LEU A 230 4.07 11.82 14.20
N GLU A 231 5.40 11.73 14.23
CA GLU A 231 6.29 12.74 14.83
C GLU A 231 6.27 14.05 14.03
N GLU A 232 6.34 13.97 12.70
CA GLU A 232 6.23 15.15 11.81
C GLU A 232 4.88 15.86 11.95
N MET A 233 3.82 15.10 12.22
CA MET A 233 2.49 15.63 12.53
C MET A 233 2.36 16.16 13.97
N GLY A 234 3.32 15.85 14.85
CA GLY A 234 3.29 16.23 16.26
C GLY A 234 2.24 15.51 17.10
N ILE A 235 1.80 14.32 16.68
CA ILE A 235 0.73 13.54 17.33
C ILE A 235 1.19 12.18 17.87
N ALA A 236 2.47 11.82 17.69
CA ALA A 236 3.01 10.52 18.07
C ALA A 236 2.71 10.14 19.53
N ASP A 237 3.00 11.03 20.48
CA ASP A 237 2.81 10.75 21.90
C ASP A 237 1.34 10.51 22.26
N GLU A 238 0.41 11.36 21.78
CA GLU A 238 -1.02 11.19 22.04
C GLU A 238 -1.55 9.87 21.44
N VAL A 239 -1.11 9.55 20.21
CA VAL A 239 -1.56 8.37 19.48
C VAL A 239 -1.05 7.08 20.14
N PHE A 240 0.21 7.03 20.55
CA PHE A 240 0.78 5.84 21.19
C PHE A 240 0.26 5.65 22.62
N GLU A 241 0.06 6.73 23.39
CA GLU A 241 -0.63 6.65 24.69
C GLU A 241 -2.06 6.10 24.56
N ASP A 242 -2.76 6.48 23.49
CA ASP A 242 -4.11 5.99 23.22
C ASP A 242 -4.14 4.53 22.73
N TYR A 243 -3.18 4.15 21.89
CA TYR A 243 -3.01 2.77 21.43
C TYR A 243 -2.66 1.81 22.58
N ALA A 244 -1.76 2.21 23.48
CA ALA A 244 -1.33 1.41 24.62
C ALA A 244 -2.48 1.03 25.59
N LYS A 245 -3.62 1.73 25.53
CA LYS A 245 -4.82 1.38 26.31
C LYS A 245 -5.59 0.19 25.74
N ARG A 246 -5.35 -0.16 24.47
CA ARG A 246 -6.21 -1.05 23.68
C ARG A 246 -5.50 -2.29 23.14
N ALA A 247 -4.17 -2.30 23.09
CA ALA A 247 -3.45 -3.29 22.30
C ALA A 247 -2.13 -3.77 22.92
N GLU A 248 -1.49 -4.71 22.21
CA GLU A 248 -0.43 -5.56 22.76
C GLU A 248 1.00 -5.01 22.59
N TYR A 249 1.26 -4.15 21.60
CA TYR A 249 2.60 -3.59 21.36
C TYR A 249 2.87 -2.40 22.28
N ASP A 250 4.05 -2.39 22.91
CA ASP A 250 4.48 -1.26 23.73
C ASP A 250 4.98 -0.07 22.89
N ASP A 251 4.97 1.12 23.51
CA ASP A 251 5.35 2.39 22.87
C ASP A 251 6.78 2.36 22.30
N LYS A 252 7.71 1.71 22.99
CA LYS A 252 9.11 1.64 22.55
C LYS A 252 9.22 0.88 21.23
N MET A 253 8.54 -0.26 21.15
CA MET A 253 8.52 -1.12 19.98
C MET A 253 7.92 -0.40 18.76
N LEU A 254 6.80 0.29 18.95
CA LEU A 254 6.18 1.09 17.88
C LEU A 254 7.11 2.21 17.40
N ARG A 255 7.74 2.94 18.34
CA ARG A 255 8.67 4.01 17.95
C ARG A 255 9.85 3.52 17.12
N GLU A 256 10.36 2.33 17.43
CA GLU A 256 11.52 1.76 16.74
C GLU A 256 11.16 1.10 15.41
N HIS A 257 9.95 0.52 15.29
CA HIS A 257 9.64 -0.40 14.19
C HIS A 257 8.37 -0.09 13.38
N LEU A 258 7.51 0.82 13.81
CA LEU A 258 6.30 1.18 13.07
C LEU A 258 6.68 1.99 11.83
N VAL A 259 6.58 1.36 10.66
CA VAL A 259 6.93 1.94 9.37
C VAL A 259 5.74 1.85 8.44
N LYS A 260 5.50 2.94 7.70
CA LYS A 260 4.45 2.99 6.68
C LYS A 260 4.66 1.85 5.67
N ALA A 261 3.64 0.99 5.51
CA ALA A 261 3.69 -0.19 4.65
C ALA A 261 4.89 -1.14 4.93
N GLY A 262 5.37 -1.16 6.18
CA GLY A 262 6.44 -2.07 6.62
C GLY A 262 5.90 -3.37 7.25
N ASP A 263 6.82 -4.17 7.78
CA ASP A 263 6.52 -5.43 8.48
C ASP A 263 5.66 -5.20 9.73
N ILE A 264 5.77 -4.01 10.33
CA ILE A 264 4.85 -3.50 11.36
C ILE A 264 4.23 -2.24 10.79
N ALA A 265 3.00 -2.39 10.30
CA ALA A 265 2.28 -1.36 9.58
C ALA A 265 1.28 -0.66 10.52
N GLY A 266 1.24 0.67 10.45
CA GLY A 266 0.26 1.50 11.15
C GLY A 266 -0.80 2.02 10.19
N TYR A 267 -2.05 2.05 10.64
CA TYR A 267 -3.20 2.57 9.90
C TYR A 267 -3.81 3.72 10.68
N LEU A 268 -3.77 4.93 10.12
CA LEU A 268 -4.22 6.14 10.81
C LEU A 268 -5.71 6.38 10.61
N PHE A 269 -6.39 6.66 11.72
CA PHE A 269 -7.79 7.02 11.78
C PHE A 269 -7.98 8.36 12.47
N ARG A 270 -9.05 9.09 12.14
CA ARG A 270 -9.46 10.30 12.85
C ARG A 270 -10.93 10.26 13.22
N CYS A 271 -11.24 10.57 14.48
CA CYS A 271 -12.63 10.63 14.92
C CYS A 271 -13.38 11.76 14.21
N LEU A 272 -14.59 11.46 13.71
CA LEU A 272 -15.44 12.45 13.04
C LEU A 272 -15.92 13.55 13.99
N HIS A 273 -16.00 13.27 15.30
CA HIS A 273 -16.56 14.15 16.32
C HIS A 273 -15.49 14.96 17.05
N CYS A 274 -14.57 14.29 17.75
CA CYS A 274 -13.55 14.95 18.57
C CYS A 274 -12.26 15.29 17.82
N LYS A 275 -12.13 14.84 16.56
CA LYS A 275 -10.96 15.05 15.68
C LYS A 275 -9.63 14.48 16.19
N LYS A 276 -9.66 13.68 17.26
CA LYS A 276 -8.49 12.93 17.74
C LYS A 276 -8.09 11.85 16.75
N TYR A 277 -6.80 11.57 16.74
CA TYR A 277 -6.20 10.53 15.93
C TYR A 277 -6.11 9.23 16.71
N HIS A 278 -6.28 8.13 16.00
CA HIS A 278 -6.16 6.77 16.52
C HIS A 278 -5.40 5.93 15.50
N ILE A 279 -4.74 4.87 15.95
CA ILE A 279 -4.08 3.93 15.04
C ILE A 279 -4.59 2.51 15.28
N TYR A 280 -4.60 1.73 14.21
CA TYR A 280 -4.54 0.28 14.27
C TYR A 280 -3.14 -0.15 13.82
N VAL A 281 -2.59 -1.21 14.42
CA VAL A 281 -1.27 -1.75 14.08
C VAL A 281 -1.42 -3.21 13.75
N ASP A 282 -0.78 -3.62 12.67
CA ASP A 282 -0.79 -4.97 12.13
C ASP A 282 0.64 -5.39 11.73
N ALA A 283 0.91 -6.69 11.70
CA ALA A 283 2.22 -7.22 11.37
C ALA A 283 2.16 -8.46 10.47
N CYS A 284 3.16 -8.61 9.60
CA CYS A 284 3.29 -9.74 8.68
C CYS A 284 3.90 -11.00 9.32
#